data_AF-A0A6G0X7Z9-F1
#
_entry.id   AF-A0A6G0X7Z9-F1
#
_cell.length_a   1.000
_cell.length_b   1.000
_cell.length_c   1.000
_cell.angle_alpha   90.00
_cell.angle_beta   90.00
_cell.angle_gamma   90.00
#
_symmetry.space_group_name_H-M   'P 1'
#
loop_
_entity.id
_entity.type
_entity.pdbx_description
1 polymer ?
#
loop_
_entity_poly.entity_id
_entity_poly.type
_entity_poly.pdbx_seq_one_letter_code
_entity_poly.pdbx_strand_id
1 'polypeptide(L)'
;MTAAASSQESGEASYWKRTAHVERMEKVKAVKENETLRDAVAEQATFIESMEKVLSKKPRFGKMDMRSEEWKAYKLAAQYSLRVAAIQAMADRQYTRMDHAFLRAGVLHQAEDLFRAQLIPQSNGTTVYELVNHMTVKAPFQMIGASI
;
A
#
# COMPACT_ATOMS: atom_id res chain seq x y z
N MET A 1 27.94 17.51 70.68
CA MET A 1 28.12 17.25 69.23
C MET A 1 26.74 17.12 68.59
N THR A 2 26.05 18.22 68.25
CA THR A 2 24.67 18.17 67.69
C THR A 2 24.37 19.29 66.68
N ALA A 3 25.38 20.00 66.16
CA ALA A 3 25.18 21.12 65.24
C ALA A 3 25.26 20.75 63.73
N ALA A 4 25.71 19.54 63.38
CA ALA A 4 25.92 19.15 61.98
C ALA A 4 24.67 18.61 61.26
N ALA A 5 23.67 18.10 62.01
CA ALA A 5 22.48 17.47 61.42
C ALA A 5 21.45 18.48 60.87
N SER A 6 21.27 19.64 61.52
CA SER A 6 20.25 20.63 61.14
C SER A 6 20.54 21.36 59.82
N SER A 7 21.82 21.43 59.41
CA SER A 7 22.22 22.04 58.15
C SER A 7 22.02 21.11 56.94
N GLN A 8 21.92 19.80 57.17
CA GLN A 8 21.78 18.80 56.10
C GLN A 8 20.30 18.52 55.76
N GLU A 9 19.41 18.50 56.76
CA GLU A 9 17.95 18.34 56.57
C GLU A 9 17.32 19.50 55.78
N SER A 10 17.80 20.73 55.99
CA SER A 10 17.31 21.91 55.26
C SER A 10 17.72 21.91 53.78
N GLY A 11 18.90 21.36 53.46
CA GLY A 11 19.36 21.15 52.08
C GLY A 11 18.58 20.05 51.36
N GLU A 12 18.26 18.97 52.05
CA GLU A 12 17.49 17.84 51.52
C GLU A 12 16.03 18.21 51.28
N ALA A 13 15.38 18.91 52.22
CA ALA A 13 14.03 19.45 52.02
C ALA A 13 13.95 20.43 50.84
N SER A 14 15.00 21.23 50.63
CA SER A 14 15.13 22.16 49.49
C SER A 14 15.37 21.43 48.16
N TYR A 15 16.09 20.30 48.16
CA TYR A 15 16.26 19.45 46.99
C TYR A 15 14.93 18.81 46.56
N TRP A 16 14.24 18.12 47.48
CA TRP A 16 12.96 17.48 47.19
C TRP A 16 11.88 18.47 46.76
N LYS A 17 11.88 19.68 47.34
CA LYS A 17 10.98 20.75 46.90
C LYS A 17 11.23 21.18 45.45
N ARG A 18 12.49 21.28 45.03
CA ARG A 18 12.85 21.59 43.63
C ARG A 18 12.45 20.44 42.70
N THR A 19 12.78 19.20 43.06
CA THR A 19 12.42 18.01 42.28
C THR A 19 10.91 17.87 42.12
N ALA A 20 10.14 18.05 43.18
CA ALA A 20 8.67 18.01 43.13
C ALA A 20 8.07 19.12 42.24
N HIS A 21 8.71 20.30 42.19
CA HIS A 21 8.29 21.38 41.30
C HIS A 21 8.57 21.04 39.83
N VAL A 22 9.75 20.48 39.53
CA VAL A 22 10.11 20.03 38.18
C VAL A 22 9.16 18.92 37.72
N GLU A 23 8.96 17.89 38.54
CA GLU A 23 8.05 16.78 38.24
C GLU A 23 6.61 17.27 38.00
N ARG A 24 6.15 18.27 38.77
CA ARG A 24 4.84 18.89 38.56
C ARG A 24 4.77 19.63 37.22
N MET A 25 5.81 20.36 36.85
CA MET A 25 5.85 21.05 35.55
C MET A 25 5.88 20.06 34.39
N GLU A 26 6.67 18.99 34.51
CA GLU A 26 6.74 17.92 33.51
C GLU A 26 5.40 17.20 33.37
N LYS A 27 4.73 16.89 34.47
CA LYS A 27 3.37 16.32 34.45
C LYS A 27 2.39 17.24 33.74
N VAL A 28 2.39 18.54 34.05
CA VAL A 28 1.51 19.51 33.39
C VAL A 28 1.79 19.57 31.89
N LYS A 29 3.07 19.57 31.50
CA LYS A 29 3.48 19.52 30.09
C LYS A 29 2.98 18.26 29.40
N ALA A 30 3.16 17.10 30.02
CA ALA A 30 2.72 15.82 29.48
C ALA A 30 1.20 15.73 29.34
N VAL A 31 0.43 16.26 30.29
CA VAL A 31 -1.04 16.31 30.20
C VAL A 31 -1.49 17.18 29.04
N LYS A 32 -0.89 18.37 28.90
CA LYS A 32 -1.20 19.27 27.78
C LYS A 32 -0.85 18.64 26.43
N GLU A 33 0.30 17.98 26.33
CA GLU A 33 0.70 17.27 25.12
C GLU A 33 -0.26 16.12 24.81
N ASN A 34 -0.70 15.37 25.82
CA ASN A 34 -1.68 14.30 25.65
C ASN A 34 -3.03 14.83 25.15
N GLU A 35 -3.51 15.97 25.68
CA GLU A 35 -4.71 16.65 25.17
C GLU A 35 -4.55 17.02 23.70
N THR A 36 -3.43 17.64 23.31
CA THR A 36 -3.19 17.99 21.90
C THR A 36 -3.11 16.77 20.98
N LEU A 37 -2.52 15.67 21.44
CA LEU A 37 -2.44 14.43 20.67
C LEU A 37 -3.81 13.77 20.53
N ARG A 38 -4.66 13.82 21.56
CA ARG A 38 -6.03 13.31 21.49
C ARG A 38 -6.87 14.10 20.50
N ASP A 39 -6.72 15.43 20.48
CA ASP A 39 -7.42 16.29 19.52
C ASP A 39 -6.97 15.96 18.08
N ALA A 40 -5.66 15.80 17.85
CA ALA A 40 -5.12 15.42 16.54
C ALA A 40 -5.59 14.02 16.08
N VAL A 41 -5.67 13.05 16.99
CA VAL A 41 -6.21 11.72 16.69
C VAL A 41 -7.70 11.79 16.34
N ALA A 42 -8.48 12.61 17.05
CA ALA A 42 -9.89 12.81 16.74
C ALA A 42 -10.07 13.42 15.33
N GLU A 43 -9.26 14.43 14.99
CA GLU A 43 -9.28 15.03 13.65
C GLU A 43 -8.95 13.98 12.57
N GLN A 44 -7.89 13.19 12.76
CA GLN A 44 -7.49 12.15 11.82
C GLN A 44 -8.56 11.05 11.66
N ALA A 45 -9.25 10.67 12.74
CA ALA A 45 -10.34 9.71 12.69
C ALA A 45 -11.51 10.23 11.81
N THR A 46 -11.89 11.51 11.97
CA THR A 46 -12.94 12.11 11.11
C THR A 46 -12.50 12.22 9.65
N PHE A 47 -11.22 12.48 9.40
CA PHE A 47 -10.66 12.51 8.04
C PHE A 47 -10.73 11.14 7.39
N ILE A 48 -10.32 10.08 8.10
CA ILE A 48 -10.39 8.69 7.62
C ILE A 48 -11.84 8.32 7.32
N GLU A 49 -12.79 8.59 8.22
CA GLU A 49 -14.21 8.31 7.98
C GLU A 49 -14.75 9.05 6.74
N SER A 50 -14.33 10.30 6.55
CA SER A 50 -14.70 11.08 5.37
C SER A 50 -14.14 10.48 4.07
N MET A 51 -12.88 10.01 4.09
CA MET A 51 -12.25 9.35 2.96
C MET A 51 -12.89 8.00 2.67
N GLU A 52 -13.18 7.19 3.69
CA GLU A 52 -13.91 5.93 3.54
C GLU A 52 -15.27 6.15 2.91
N LYS A 53 -15.99 7.23 3.28
CA LYS A 53 -17.26 7.60 2.66
C LYS A 53 -17.12 8.03 1.19
N VAL A 54 -16.00 8.66 0.82
CA VAL A 54 -15.71 9.03 -0.57
C VAL A 54 -15.34 7.79 -1.40
N LEU A 55 -14.54 6.89 -0.85
CA LEU A 55 -14.08 5.68 -1.54
C LEU A 55 -15.15 4.58 -1.62
N SER A 56 -15.99 4.45 -0.59
CA SER A 56 -17.12 3.50 -0.58
C SER A 56 -18.25 3.89 -1.54
N LYS A 57 -18.34 5.18 -1.90
CA LYS A 57 -19.19 5.60 -3.02
C LYS A 57 -18.58 5.05 -4.30
N LYS A 58 -19.11 3.90 -4.73
CA LYS A 58 -18.88 3.32 -6.05
C LYS A 58 -18.90 4.46 -7.08
N PRO A 59 -17.80 4.74 -7.79
CA PRO A 59 -17.80 5.79 -8.80
C PRO A 59 -18.89 5.42 -9.80
N ARG A 60 -19.96 6.22 -9.81
CA ARG A 60 -21.04 6.08 -10.77
C ARG A 60 -20.50 6.59 -12.09
N PHE A 61 -19.69 5.77 -12.76
CA PHE A 61 -19.45 5.88 -14.19
C PHE A 61 -20.84 5.77 -14.83
N GLY A 62 -21.45 6.93 -15.12
CA GLY A 62 -22.83 7.01 -15.59
C GLY A 62 -22.98 6.12 -16.80
N LYS A 63 -23.98 5.22 -16.78
CA LYS A 63 -24.35 4.22 -17.81
C LYS A 63 -23.55 4.34 -19.11
N MET A 64 -22.26 4.01 -19.06
CA MET A 64 -21.43 3.89 -20.24
C MET A 64 -21.91 2.59 -20.86
N ASP A 65 -22.31 2.67 -22.12
CA ASP A 65 -23.02 1.65 -22.88
C ASP A 65 -22.66 0.23 -22.42
N MET A 66 -23.56 -0.36 -21.64
CA MET A 66 -23.28 -1.58 -20.87
C MET A 66 -22.94 -2.76 -21.78
N ARG A 67 -23.37 -2.69 -23.05
CA ARG A 67 -23.04 -3.64 -24.13
C ARG A 67 -21.66 -3.39 -24.74
N SER A 68 -21.27 -2.12 -24.87
CA SER A 68 -19.94 -1.71 -25.37
C SER A 68 -18.82 -2.09 -24.41
N GLU A 69 -19.13 -2.27 -23.12
CA GLU A 69 -18.16 -2.56 -22.07
C GLU A 69 -18.17 -4.02 -21.58
N GLU A 70 -18.93 -4.90 -22.23
CA GLU A 70 -18.99 -6.34 -21.89
C GLU A 70 -17.61 -7.02 -21.97
N TRP A 71 -16.72 -6.49 -22.82
CA TRP A 71 -15.35 -6.97 -22.95
C TRP A 71 -14.54 -6.76 -21.66
N LYS A 72 -14.88 -5.77 -20.82
CA LYS A 72 -14.24 -5.58 -19.51
C LYS A 72 -14.49 -6.76 -18.57
N ALA A 73 -15.59 -7.48 -18.77
CA ALA A 73 -15.95 -8.72 -18.09
C ALA A 73 -15.60 -9.99 -18.90
N TYR A 74 -14.75 -9.85 -19.94
CA TYR A 74 -14.37 -10.93 -20.86
C TYR A 74 -15.53 -11.60 -21.60
N LYS A 75 -16.61 -10.86 -21.84
CA LYS A 75 -17.73 -11.31 -22.67
C LYS A 75 -17.61 -10.70 -24.06
N LEU A 76 -17.76 -11.52 -25.09
CA LEU A 76 -17.72 -11.09 -26.48
C LEU A 76 -19.15 -10.96 -27.01
N ALA A 77 -19.41 -9.84 -27.68
CA ALA A 77 -20.70 -9.62 -28.35
C ALA A 77 -20.88 -10.58 -29.55
N ALA A 78 -22.13 -10.93 -29.85
CA ALA A 78 -22.46 -11.75 -31.01
C ALA A 78 -22.15 -11.04 -32.34
N GLN A 79 -22.24 -9.70 -32.36
CA GLN A 79 -21.96 -8.88 -33.53
C GLN A 79 -20.46 -8.86 -33.87
N TYR A 80 -20.12 -9.10 -35.14
CA TYR A 80 -18.74 -9.25 -35.60
C TYR A 80 -17.86 -8.02 -35.32
N SER A 81 -18.32 -6.81 -35.69
CA SER A 81 -17.55 -5.58 -35.49
C SER A 81 -17.26 -5.29 -34.01
N LEU A 82 -18.26 -5.46 -33.15
CA LEU A 82 -18.13 -5.29 -31.69
C LEU A 82 -17.22 -6.36 -31.08
N ARG A 83 -17.24 -7.59 -31.61
CA ARG A 83 -16.34 -8.66 -31.16
C ARG A 83 -14.88 -8.38 -31.50
N VAL A 84 -14.58 -7.91 -32.71
CA VAL A 84 -13.19 -7.56 -33.10
C VAL A 84 -12.69 -6.39 -32.25
N ALA A 85 -13.49 -5.35 -32.08
CA ALA A 85 -13.15 -4.21 -31.22
C ALA A 85 -12.94 -4.65 -29.76
N ALA A 86 -13.80 -5.53 -29.23
CA ALA A 86 -13.66 -6.10 -27.90
C ALA A 86 -12.36 -6.91 -27.73
N ILE A 87 -11.98 -7.73 -28.71
CA ILE A 87 -10.72 -8.50 -28.67
C ILE A 87 -9.52 -7.57 -28.63
N GLN A 88 -9.50 -6.54 -29.47
CA GLN A 88 -8.41 -5.56 -29.47
C GLN A 88 -8.34 -4.83 -28.13
N ALA A 89 -9.47 -4.36 -27.60
CA ALA A 89 -9.52 -3.70 -26.30
C ALA A 89 -9.08 -4.61 -25.14
N MET A 90 -9.44 -5.91 -25.18
CA MET A 90 -8.94 -6.90 -24.23
C MET A 90 -7.42 -7.06 -24.33
N ALA A 91 -6.89 -7.15 -25.55
CA ALA A 91 -5.45 -7.29 -25.80
C ALA A 91 -4.69 -6.05 -25.30
N ASP A 92 -5.14 -4.85 -25.64
CA ASP A 92 -4.54 -3.59 -25.18
C ASP A 92 -4.54 -3.50 -23.64
N ARG A 93 -5.61 -3.95 -23.00
CA ARG A 93 -5.69 -4.02 -21.54
C ARG A 93 -4.71 -5.03 -20.95
N GLN A 94 -4.54 -6.20 -21.55
CA GLN A 94 -3.54 -7.17 -21.08
C GLN A 94 -2.13 -6.62 -21.28
N TYR A 95 -1.87 -6.00 -22.43
CA TYR A 95 -0.59 -5.39 -22.75
C TYR A 95 -0.20 -4.32 -21.72
N THR A 96 -1.13 -3.43 -21.37
CA THR A 96 -0.88 -2.39 -20.34
C THR A 96 -0.62 -3.00 -18.95
N ARG A 97 -1.23 -4.14 -18.62
CA ARG A 97 -0.99 -4.84 -17.35
C ARG A 97 0.34 -5.58 -17.32
N MET A 98 0.88 -5.94 -18.48
CA MET A 98 2.08 -6.73 -18.62
C MET A 98 3.29 -6.02 -18.01
N ASP A 99 3.43 -4.71 -18.23
CA ASP A 99 4.52 -3.91 -17.64
C ASP A 99 4.52 -3.98 -16.11
N HIS A 100 3.35 -3.81 -15.49
CA HIS A 100 3.21 -3.94 -14.04
C HIS A 100 3.52 -5.36 -13.55
N ALA A 101 3.13 -6.38 -14.31
CA ALA A 101 3.43 -7.78 -13.98
C ALA A 101 4.93 -8.06 -14.05
N PHE A 102 5.62 -7.58 -15.09
CA PHE A 102 7.08 -7.70 -15.23
C PHE A 102 7.84 -6.93 -14.16
N LEU A 103 7.36 -5.74 -13.79
CA LEU A 103 7.92 -4.97 -12.68
C LEU A 103 7.81 -5.74 -11.36
N ARG A 104 6.63 -6.29 -11.04
CA ARG A 104 6.43 -7.09 -9.81
C ARG A 104 7.27 -8.36 -9.82
N ALA A 105 7.44 -8.99 -10.98
CA ALA A 105 8.29 -10.18 -11.13
C ALA A 105 9.79 -9.85 -11.09
N GLY A 106 10.18 -8.57 -11.10
CA GLY A 106 11.58 -8.14 -11.10
C GLY A 106 12.32 -8.42 -12.41
N VAL A 107 11.58 -8.58 -13.51
CA VAL A 107 12.14 -8.92 -14.84
C VAL A 107 12.33 -7.67 -15.71
N LEU A 108 11.66 -6.57 -15.36
CA LEU A 108 11.76 -5.32 -16.11
C LEU A 108 13.19 -4.75 -16.02
N HIS A 109 13.88 -4.66 -17.17
CA HIS A 109 15.30 -4.27 -17.32
C HIS A 109 16.34 -5.32 -16.87
N GLN A 110 15.94 -6.58 -16.72
CA GLN A 110 16.90 -7.65 -16.42
C GLN A 110 17.82 -7.88 -17.64
N ALA A 111 19.14 -7.82 -17.43
CA ALA A 111 20.12 -8.02 -18.52
C ALA A 111 20.53 -9.49 -18.69
N GLU A 112 20.35 -10.29 -17.64
CA GLU A 112 20.75 -11.70 -17.60
C GLU A 112 19.53 -12.63 -17.71
N ASP A 113 19.75 -13.84 -18.20
CA ASP A 113 18.71 -14.85 -18.25
C ASP A 113 18.34 -15.29 -16.82
N LEU A 114 17.03 -15.39 -16.54
CA LEU A 114 16.50 -15.70 -15.21
C LEU A 114 15.43 -16.76 -15.32
N PHE A 115 15.53 -17.82 -14.52
CA PHE A 115 14.49 -18.82 -14.36
C PHE A 115 14.17 -18.99 -12.88
N ARG A 116 12.93 -18.74 -12.50
CA ARG A 116 12.43 -18.87 -11.13
C ARG A 116 11.09 -19.57 -11.13
N ALA A 117 10.99 -20.64 -10.37
CA ALA A 117 9.73 -21.34 -10.10
C ALA A 117 9.48 -21.35 -8.59
N GLN A 118 8.30 -20.88 -8.15
CA GLN A 118 7.93 -20.84 -6.73
C GLN A 118 6.48 -21.25 -6.54
N LEU A 119 6.22 -21.93 -5.42
CA LEU A 119 4.86 -22.19 -4.94
C LEU A 119 4.51 -21.13 -3.90
N ILE A 120 3.50 -20.32 -4.20
CA ILE A 120 3.03 -19.23 -3.35
C ILE A 120 1.73 -19.70 -2.68
N PRO A 121 1.74 -20.02 -1.38
CA PRO A 121 0.52 -20.29 -0.64
C PRO A 121 -0.30 -19.01 -0.52
N GLN A 122 -1.54 -19.04 -0.95
CA GLN A 122 -2.48 -17.94 -0.80
C GLN A 122 -3.25 -18.06 0.52
N SER A 123 -3.71 -16.92 1.04
CA SER A 123 -4.50 -16.83 2.27
C SER A 123 -5.84 -17.58 2.23
N ASN A 124 -6.32 -17.91 1.02
CA ASN A 124 -7.53 -18.70 0.78
C ASN A 124 -7.29 -20.22 0.83
N GLY A 125 -6.08 -20.68 1.16
CA GLY A 125 -5.71 -22.10 1.20
C GLY A 125 -5.36 -22.71 -0.16
N THR A 126 -5.42 -21.93 -1.25
CA THR A 126 -4.95 -22.37 -2.57
C THR A 126 -3.44 -22.13 -2.70
N THR A 127 -2.75 -22.98 -3.45
CA THR A 127 -1.32 -22.76 -3.77
C THR A 127 -1.22 -22.37 -5.24
N VAL A 128 -0.57 -21.23 -5.51
CA VAL A 128 -0.30 -20.79 -6.87
C VAL A 128 1.12 -21.14 -7.25
N TYR A 129 1.27 -21.73 -8.43
CA TYR A 129 2.57 -21.95 -9.04
C TYR A 129 2.94 -20.71 -9.87
N GLU A 130 4.00 -20.00 -9.46
CA GLU A 130 4.56 -18.87 -10.19
C GLU A 130 5.83 -19.33 -10.91
N LEU A 131 5.84 -19.15 -12.24
CA LEU A 131 7.00 -19.37 -13.09
C LEU A 131 7.37 -18.04 -13.75
N VAL A 132 8.62 -17.63 -13.56
CA VAL A 132 9.22 -16.45 -14.16
C VAL A 132 10.40 -16.90 -15.00
N ASN A 133 10.36 -16.61 -16.30
CA ASN A 133 11.44 -16.88 -17.23
C ASN A 133 11.79 -15.62 -18.01
N HIS A 134 13.06 -15.23 -18.00
CA HIS A 134 13.65 -14.17 -18.80
C HIS A 134 14.78 -14.79 -19.62
N MET A 135 14.72 -14.62 -20.94
CA MET A 135 15.77 -15.10 -21.83
C MET A 135 16.02 -14.12 -22.96
N THR A 136 17.30 -13.88 -23.27
CA THR A 136 17.70 -13.02 -24.38
C THR A 136 18.00 -13.86 -25.62
N VAL A 137 17.09 -13.83 -26.60
CA VAL A 137 17.29 -14.55 -27.87
C VAL A 137 17.95 -13.63 -28.89
N LYS A 138 19.04 -14.11 -29.52
CA LYS A 138 19.74 -13.41 -30.62
C LYS A 138 18.99 -13.56 -31.96
N ALA A 139 17.69 -13.29 -31.99
CA ALA A 139 16.89 -13.35 -33.21
C ALA A 139 15.89 -12.19 -33.27
N PRO A 140 15.54 -11.71 -34.47
CA PRO A 140 14.50 -10.69 -34.63
C PRO A 140 13.16 -11.17 -34.08
N PHE A 141 12.46 -10.31 -33.36
CA PHE A 141 11.16 -10.60 -32.74
C PHE A 141 10.15 -11.24 -33.71
N GLN A 142 10.12 -10.78 -34.96
CA GLN A 142 9.19 -11.27 -35.99
C GLN A 142 9.41 -12.76 -36.32
N MET A 143 10.66 -13.26 -36.25
CA MET A 143 10.94 -14.68 -36.48
C MET A 143 10.51 -15.55 -35.31
N ILE A 144 10.67 -15.04 -34.08
CA ILE A 144 10.28 -15.76 -32.87
C ILE A 144 8.75 -15.84 -32.77
N GLY A 145 8.07 -14.71 -32.98
CA GLY A 145 6.60 -14.63 -32.88
C GLY A 145 5.84 -15.48 -33.90
N ALA A 146 6.46 -15.82 -35.04
CA ALA A 146 5.86 -16.70 -36.04
C ALA A 146 6.00 -18.21 -35.72
N SER A 147 6.78 -18.57 -34.70
CA SER A 147 7.13 -19.95 -34.34
C SER A 147 6.53 -20.45 -33.02
N ILE A 148 5.82 -19.56 -32.31
CA ILE A 148 5.09 -19.81 -31.06
C ILE A 148 3.60 -19.95 -31.40
#